data_AF-A0ABD6DX79-F1
#
_entry.id   AF-A0ABD6DX79-F1
#
_cell.length_a   1.000
_cell.length_b   1.000
_cell.length_c   1.000
_cell.angle_alpha   90.00
_cell.angle_beta   90.00
_cell.angle_gamma   90.00
#
_symmetry.space_group_name_H-M   'P 1'
#
loop_
_entity.id
_entity.type
_entity.pdbx_description
1 polymer ?
#
loop_
_entity_poly.entity_id
_entity_poly.type
_entity_poly.pdbx_seq_one_letter_code
_entity_poly.pdbx_strand_id
1 'polypeptide(L)'
;MNSDAETAAPGLGRKIMLGLGATIVALSGAIGWLVGSNGSVAISEAAILGTDVTIPVTPAAVALYGVAVSTLLLGLLFGLVELASRLEGDEGESDVGR
;
A
#
# COMPACT_ATOMS: atom_id res chain seq x y z
N MET A 1 0.06 11.16 39.77
CA MET A 1 -0.59 11.92 38.69
C MET A 1 0.25 11.67 37.46
N ASN A 2 -0.14 10.72 36.62
CA ASN A 2 0.61 10.36 35.41
C ASN A 2 0.02 11.17 34.26
N SER A 3 0.75 12.18 33.81
CA SER A 3 0.38 13.07 32.70
C SER A 3 0.73 12.48 31.33
N ASP A 4 0.85 11.15 31.21
CA ASP A 4 1.18 10.49 29.94
C ASP A 4 -0.03 10.41 28.98
N ALA A 5 -1.20 10.89 29.41
CA ALA A 5 -2.37 11.10 28.55
C ALA A 5 -2.26 12.40 27.70
N GLU A 6 -1.14 13.11 27.77
CA GLU A 6 -0.91 14.37 27.07
C GLU A 6 -0.54 14.12 25.60
N THR A 7 -1.56 14.20 24.74
CA THR A 7 -1.49 14.58 23.31
C THR A 7 -1.24 13.47 22.27
N ALA A 8 -2.12 12.47 22.19
CA ALA A 8 -2.33 11.81 20.90
C ALA A 8 -2.98 12.83 19.94
N ALA A 9 -2.17 13.52 19.12
CA ALA A 9 -2.66 14.52 18.18
C ALA A 9 -3.73 13.90 17.25
N PRO A 10 -4.93 14.50 17.13
CA PRO A 10 -5.99 13.97 16.27
C PRO A 10 -5.47 13.71 14.85
N GLY A 11 -5.65 12.48 14.36
CA GLY A 11 -5.24 12.09 13.01
C GLY A 11 -3.75 11.78 12.82
N LEU A 12 -2.94 11.69 13.89
CA LEU A 12 -1.52 11.31 13.79
C LEU A 12 -1.33 9.92 13.15
N GLY A 13 -2.15 8.93 13.54
CA GLY A 13 -2.12 7.58 12.95
C GLY A 13 -2.38 7.59 11.44
N ARG A 14 -3.37 8.38 10.99
CA ARG A 14 -3.65 8.55 9.55
C ARG A 14 -2.47 9.17 8.80
N LYS A 15 -1.81 10.18 9.38
CA LYS A 15 -0.63 10.81 8.77
C LYS A 15 0.54 9.83 8.65
N ILE A 16 0.80 9.04 9.69
CA ILE A 16 1.85 8.01 9.68
C ILE A 16 1.56 6.95 8.61
N MET A 17 0.32 6.44 8.56
CA MET A 17 -0.08 5.43 7.57
C MET A 17 0.03 5.95 6.13
N LEU A 18 -0.41 7.19 5.87
CA LEU A 18 -0.24 7.82 4.56
C LEU A 18 1.22 8.03 4.20
N GLY A 19 2.05 8.47 5.15
CA GLY A 19 3.49 8.63 4.95
C GLY A 19 4.15 7.31 4.59
N LEU A 20 3.87 6.25 5.36
CA LEU A 20 4.40 4.91 5.11
C LEU A 20 3.97 4.39 3.74
N GLY A 21 2.69 4.52 3.40
CA GLY A 21 2.17 4.09 2.11
C GLY A 21 2.86 4.81 0.94
N ALA A 22 2.99 6.14 1.02
CA ALA A 22 3.71 6.91 0.02
C ALA A 22 5.18 6.50 -0.11
N THR A 23 5.87 6.24 1.02
CA THR A 23 7.25 5.74 1.01
C THR A 23 7.35 4.37 0.34
N ILE A 24 6.46 3.44 0.65
CA ILE A 24 6.46 2.10 0.03
C ILE A 24 6.22 2.19 -1.48
N VAL A 25 5.28 3.03 -1.93
CA VAL A 25 5.02 3.23 -3.37
C VAL A 25 6.24 3.82 -4.06
N ALA A 26 6.87 4.84 -3.47
CA ALA A 26 8.08 5.45 -4.01
C ALA A 26 9.24 4.44 -4.11
N LEU A 27 9.47 3.64 -3.06
CA LEU A 27 10.48 2.58 -3.06
C LEU A 27 10.18 1.51 -4.11
N SER A 28 8.92 1.11 -4.25
CA SER A 28 8.49 0.12 -5.26
C SER A 28 8.78 0.60 -6.68
N GLY A 29 8.53 1.88 -6.97
CA GLY A 29 8.89 2.49 -8.25
C GLY A 29 10.40 2.54 -8.48
N ALA A 30 11.18 2.94 -7.47
CA ALA A 30 12.63 3.00 -7.56
C ALA A 30 13.25 1.61 -7.80
N ILE A 31 12.76 0.58 -7.08
CA ILE A 31 13.16 -0.81 -7.29
C ILE A 31 12.77 -1.27 -8.69
N GLY A 32 11.54 -1.02 -9.12
CA GLY A 32 11.08 -1.41 -10.45
C GLY A 32 11.89 -0.76 -11.57
N TRP A 33 12.27 0.50 -11.40
CA TRP A 33 13.17 1.20 -12.33
C TRP A 33 14.52 0.52 -12.44
N LEU A 34 15.14 0.21 -11.29
CA LEU A 34 16.44 -0.45 -11.22
C LEU A 34 16.37 -1.87 -11.82
N VAL A 35 15.29 -2.60 -11.56
CA VAL A 35 15.08 -3.93 -12.14
C VAL A 35 14.90 -3.84 -13.65
N GLY A 36 14.10 -2.91 -14.16
CA GLY A 36 13.91 -2.74 -15.61
C GLY A 36 15.19 -2.28 -16.33
N SER A 37 16.01 -1.42 -15.71
CA SER A 37 17.28 -0.98 -16.30
C SER A 37 18.28 -2.11 -16.45
N ASN A 38 18.32 -3.04 -15.50
CA ASN A 38 19.24 -4.17 -15.54
C ASN A 38 18.65 -5.37 -16.32
N GLY A 39 17.34 -5.61 -16.20
CA GLY A 39 16.65 -6.76 -16.80
C GLY A 39 16.48 -6.66 -18.31
N SER A 40 16.35 -5.43 -18.85
CA SER A 40 16.24 -5.19 -20.30
C SER A 40 17.40 -5.76 -21.13
N VAL A 41 18.56 -5.97 -20.50
CA VAL A 41 19.77 -6.50 -21.14
C VAL A 41 19.71 -8.03 -21.30
N ALA A 42 18.96 -8.72 -20.43
CA ALA A 42 18.92 -10.19 -20.39
C ALA A 42 17.65 -10.77 -21.01
N ILE A 43 16.49 -10.12 -20.85
CA ILE A 43 15.18 -10.63 -21.31
C ILE A 43 14.30 -9.44 -21.72
N SER A 44 13.64 -9.54 -22.88
CA SER A 44 12.79 -8.46 -23.41
C SER A 44 11.39 -8.40 -22.77
N GLU A 45 10.87 -9.55 -22.31
CA GLU A 45 9.54 -9.68 -21.70
C GLU A 45 9.59 -10.52 -20.42
N ALA A 46 8.86 -10.08 -19.40
CA ALA A 46 8.69 -10.81 -18.15
C ALA A 46 7.24 -11.28 -18.01
N ALA A 47 7.06 -12.56 -17.73
CA ALA A 47 5.76 -13.13 -17.36
C ALA A 47 5.29 -12.58 -16.00
N ILE A 48 4.06 -12.08 -15.93
CA ILE A 48 3.45 -11.61 -14.69
C ILE A 48 3.04 -12.83 -13.87
N LEU A 49 3.60 -13.00 -12.66
CA LEU A 49 3.21 -14.06 -11.73
C LEU A 49 3.25 -15.49 -12.35
N GLY A 50 4.10 -15.72 -13.36
CA GLY A 50 4.19 -16.99 -14.08
C GLY A 50 3.00 -17.29 -15.01
N THR A 51 2.19 -16.28 -15.34
CA THR A 51 1.06 -16.38 -16.29
C THR A 51 1.51 -16.12 -17.73
N ASP A 52 0.61 -16.39 -18.68
CA ASP A 52 0.82 -16.07 -20.10
C ASP A 52 0.80 -14.57 -20.42
N VAL A 53 0.47 -13.71 -19.44
CA VAL A 53 0.49 -12.26 -19.61
C VAL A 53 1.90 -11.74 -19.37
N THR A 54 2.49 -11.10 -20.38
CA THR A 54 3.84 -10.53 -20.29
C THR A 54 3.82 -9.00 -20.21
N ILE A 55 4.83 -8.45 -19.55
CA ILE A 55 5.15 -7.01 -19.58
C ILE A 55 6.55 -6.78 -20.13
N PRO A 56 6.77 -5.70 -20.89
CA PRO A 56 8.09 -5.36 -21.37
C PRO A 56 9.00 -5.02 -20.20
N VAL A 57 10.23 -5.55 -20.20
CA VAL A 57 11.21 -5.35 -19.11
C VAL A 57 11.95 -4.03 -19.32
N THR A 58 11.22 -2.92 -19.45
CA THR A 58 11.81 -1.57 -19.53
C THR A 58 11.79 -0.89 -18.16
N PRO A 59 12.71 0.04 -17.87
CA PRO A 59 12.74 0.77 -16.59
C PRO A 59 11.38 1.38 -16.22
N ALA A 60 10.75 2.05 -17.19
CA ALA A 60 9.46 2.71 -16.97
C ALA A 60 8.32 1.71 -16.74
N ALA A 61 8.25 0.62 -17.52
CA ALA A 61 7.18 -0.36 -17.38
C ALA A 61 7.25 -1.11 -16.04
N VAL A 62 8.45 -1.53 -15.62
CA VAL A 62 8.63 -2.26 -14.37
C VAL A 62 8.47 -1.33 -13.16
N ALA A 63 8.89 -0.06 -13.24
CA ALA A 63 8.61 0.95 -12.22
C ALA A 63 7.11 1.19 -12.06
N LEU A 64 6.38 1.40 -13.17
CA LEU A 64 4.93 1.60 -13.15
C LEU A 64 4.20 0.37 -12.62
N TYR A 65 4.64 -0.84 -12.97
CA TYR A 65 4.11 -2.06 -12.41
C TYR A 65 4.27 -2.09 -10.89
N GLY A 66 5.46 -1.79 -10.36
CA GLY A 66 5.71 -1.70 -8.92
C GLY A 66 4.82 -0.67 -8.22
N VAL A 67 4.66 0.52 -8.82
CA VAL A 67 3.76 1.57 -8.31
C VAL A 67 2.29 1.13 -8.31
N ALA A 68 1.82 0.56 -9.41
CA ALA A 68 0.43 0.13 -9.55
C ALA A 68 0.07 -0.98 -8.56
N VAL A 69 0.91 -2.01 -8.46
CA VAL A 69 0.69 -3.15 -7.55
C VAL A 69 0.75 -2.70 -6.09
N SER A 70 1.75 -1.91 -5.70
CA SER A 70 1.85 -1.41 -4.32
C SER A 70 0.68 -0.51 -3.94
N THR A 71 0.28 0.41 -4.83
CA THR A 71 -0.89 1.29 -4.61
C THR A 71 -2.16 0.47 -4.46
N LEU A 72 -2.37 -0.54 -5.31
CA LEU A 72 -3.54 -1.41 -5.25
C LEU A 72 -3.59 -2.20 -3.94
N LEU A 73 -2.49 -2.83 -3.55
CA LEU A 73 -2.41 -3.63 -2.32
C LEU A 73 -2.61 -2.77 -1.07
N LEU A 74 -1.90 -1.65 -0.97
CA LEU A 74 -2.04 -0.75 0.17
C LEU A 74 -3.44 -0.13 0.24
N GLY A 75 -3.99 0.29 -0.90
CA GLY A 75 -5.36 0.79 -0.99
C GLY A 75 -6.39 -0.25 -0.55
N LEU A 76 -6.21 -1.51 -0.96
CA LEU A 76 -7.06 -2.61 -0.53
C LEU A 76 -6.97 -2.84 0.99
N LEU A 77 -5.76 -2.95 1.53
CA LEU A 77 -5.55 -3.17 2.97
C LEU A 77 -6.12 -2.01 3.80
N PHE A 78 -5.87 -0.77 3.40
CA PHE A 78 -6.42 0.40 4.09
C PHE A 78 -7.94 0.47 3.97
N GLY A 79 -8.49 0.14 2.80
CA GLY A 79 -9.93 0.04 2.60
C GLY A 79 -10.59 -1.02 3.48
N LEU A 80 -9.95 -2.18 3.63
CA LEU A 80 -10.42 -3.25 4.50
C LEU A 80 -10.37 -2.86 5.99
N VAL A 81 -9.30 -2.20 6.43
CA VAL A 81 -9.17 -1.69 7.80
C VAL A 81 -10.24 -0.65 8.11
N GLU A 82 -10.49 0.27 7.17
CA GLU A 82 -11.56 1.26 7.29
C GLU A 82 -12.94 0.60 7.34
N LEU A 83 -13.18 -0.40 6.48
CA LEU A 83 -14.44 -1.14 6.47
C LEU A 83 -14.67 -1.87 7.80
N ALA A 84 -13.66 -2.57 8.33
CA ALA A 84 -13.74 -3.27 9.60
C ALA A 84 -14.03 -2.30 10.76
N SER A 85 -13.30 -1.17 10.82
CA SER A 85 -13.50 -0.13 11.83
C SER A 85 -14.92 0.43 11.83
N ARG A 86 -15.54 0.57 10.65
CA ARG A 86 -16.92 1.05 10.52
C ARG A 86 -17.94 0.03 11.00
N LEU A 87 -17.71 -1.26 10.76
CA LEU A 87 -18.60 -2.32 11.22
C LEU A 87 -18.55 -2.47 12.75
N GLU A 88 -17.35 -2.45 13.33
CA GLU A 88 -17.17 -2.55 14.78
C GLU A 88 -17.74 -1.32 15.53
N GLY A 89 -17.69 -0.15 14.90
CA GLY A 89 -18.34 1.06 15.42
C GLY A 89 -19.87 1.03 15.41
N ASP A 90 -20.50 0.24 14.54
CA ASP A 90 -21.96 0.12 14.39
C ASP A 90 -22.54 -0.95 15.34
N GLU A 91 -21.77 -2.02 15.62
CA GLU A 91 -22.19 -3.11 16.53
C GLU A 91 -22.25 -2.68 18.01
N GLY A 92 -21.40 -1.74 18.44
CA GLY A 92 -21.32 -1.25 19.82
C GLY A 92 -22.51 -0.40 20.31
N GLU A 93 -23.33 0.14 19.40
CA GLU A 93 -24.51 0.96 19.76
C GLU A 93 -25.75 0.09 20.07
N SER A 94 -25.75 -1.18 19.68
CA SER A 94 -26.92 -2.07 19.78
C SER A 94 -27.11 -2.76 21.15
N ASP A 95 -26.13 -2.66 22.07
CA ASP A 95 -26.15 -3.34 23.38
C ASP A 95 -26.49 -2.40 24.57
N VAL A 96 -26.59 -1.08 24.36
CA VAL A 96 -26.88 -0.09 25.43
C VAL A 96 -28.40 0.14 25.63
N GLY A 97 -29.24 -0.55 24.85
CA GLY A 97 -30.69 -0.33 24.78
C GLY A 97 -31.58 -1.31 25.57
N ARG A 98 -31.09 -1.99 26.61
CA ARG A 98 -31.92 -2.86 27.47
C ARG A 98 -31.72 -2.63 28.96
#